data_AF-A0AA49JXW9-F1
#
_entry.id   AF-A0AA49JXW9-F1
#
_cell.length_a   1.000
_cell.length_b   1.000
_cell.length_c   1.000
_cell.angle_alpha   90.00
_cell.angle_beta   90.00
_cell.angle_gamma   90.00
#
_symmetry.space_group_name_H-M   'P 1'
#
loop_
_entity.id
_entity.type
_entity.pdbx_description
1 polymer ?
#
loop_
_entity_poly.entity_id
_entity_poly.type
_entity_poly.pdbx_seq_one_letter_code
_entity_poly.pdbx_strand_id
1 'polypeptide(L)'
;MADFILLLHIIRIPLQIGIAIALLVAAPLTLWAWLERSRRLNPFGAAARSARRLFDLPLRPLDRLAARFGAPRTSVPWWGLLAVLLIGALLLGVIDFVRDTLSYAYYATHQGPYSVLRLVVGWTFSILQLGVMARVIMSWIGGHYTVVGRAATALTEWFLGPLRRVLPTIGMIDISPIVAWFLLSLLRSVVLDAIGA
;
A
#
# COMPACT_ATOMS: atom_id res chain seq x y z
N MET A 1 -29.20 1.24 -12.01
CA MET A 1 -28.13 0.28 -11.64
C MET A 1 -26.74 0.82 -12.01
N ALA A 2 -26.53 1.23 -13.26
CA ALA A 2 -25.30 1.91 -13.68
C ALA A 2 -25.00 3.16 -12.84
N ASP A 3 -26.03 3.90 -12.42
CA ASP A 3 -25.88 5.15 -11.66
C ASP A 3 -25.28 4.94 -10.27
N PHE A 4 -25.63 3.84 -9.58
CA PHE A 4 -25.07 3.52 -8.26
C PHE A 4 -23.59 3.13 -8.37
N ILE A 5 -23.25 2.31 -9.37
CA ILE A 5 -21.87 1.93 -9.65
C ILE A 5 -21.05 3.16 -10.06
N LEU A 6 -21.61 4.03 -10.90
CA LEU A 6 -21.00 5.28 -11.32
C LEU A 6 -20.76 6.20 -10.13
N LEU A 7 -21.73 6.35 -9.23
CA LEU A 7 -21.59 7.14 -8.01
C LEU A 7 -20.44 6.63 -7.12
N LEU A 8 -20.34 5.31 -6.95
CA LEU A 8 -19.22 4.70 -6.21
C LEU A 8 -17.86 4.89 -6.91
N HIS A 9 -17.82 4.91 -8.24
CA HIS A 9 -16.60 5.24 -8.99
C HIS A 9 -16.21 6.70 -8.84
N ILE A 10 -17.18 7.62 -8.84
CA ILE A 10 -16.95 9.06 -8.65
C ILE A 10 -16.27 9.36 -7.31
N ILE A 11 -16.53 8.56 -6.28
CA ILE A 11 -15.86 8.73 -4.96
C ILE A 11 -14.39 8.24 -4.99
N ARG A 12 -14.09 7.21 -5.79
CA ARG A 12 -12.75 6.60 -5.87
C ARG A 12 -11.77 7.44 -6.69
N ILE A 13 -12.23 8.00 -7.81
CA ILE A 13 -11.43 8.79 -8.75
C ILE A 13 -10.68 9.96 -8.08
N PRO A 14 -11.29 10.84 -7.26
CA PRO A 14 -10.59 11.97 -6.67
C PRO A 14 -9.48 11.51 -5.72
N LEU A 15 -9.64 10.40 -5.02
CA LEU A 15 -8.56 9.84 -4.21
C LEU A 15 -7.41 9.34 -5.08
N GLN A 16 -7.70 8.63 -6.17
CA GLN A 16 -6.67 8.17 -7.10
C GLN A 16 -5.90 9.36 -7.71
N ILE A 17 -6.62 10.41 -8.11
CA ILE A 17 -6.03 11.65 -8.59
C ILE A 17 -5.18 12.30 -7.49
N GLY A 18 -5.68 12.37 -6.26
CA GLY A 18 -4.94 12.91 -5.12
C GLY A 18 -3.63 12.16 -4.84
N ILE A 19 -3.67 10.83 -4.86
CA ILE A 19 -2.48 9.97 -4.72
C ILE A 19 -1.55 10.15 -5.92
N ALA A 20 -2.08 10.22 -7.14
CA ALA A 20 -1.28 10.43 -8.35
C ALA A 20 -0.58 11.79 -8.32
N ILE A 21 -1.26 12.86 -7.88
CA ILE A 21 -0.67 14.18 -7.67
C ILE A 21 0.38 14.11 -6.58
N ALA A 22 0.10 13.46 -5.45
CA ALA A 22 1.07 13.29 -4.37
C ALA A 22 2.34 12.57 -4.86
N LEU A 23 2.20 11.54 -5.69
CA LEU A 23 3.33 10.83 -6.32
C LEU A 23 4.03 11.68 -7.37
N LEU A 24 3.29 12.40 -8.21
CA LEU A 24 3.83 13.32 -9.22
C LEU A 24 4.66 14.42 -8.59
N VAL A 25 4.24 14.90 -7.41
CA VAL A 25 4.99 15.88 -6.62
C VAL A 25 6.15 15.18 -5.91
N ALA A 26 5.95 14.05 -5.23
CA ALA A 26 7.00 13.40 -4.45
C ALA A 26 8.14 12.83 -5.33
N ALA A 27 7.85 12.34 -6.53
CA ALA A 27 8.83 11.73 -7.44
C ALA A 27 10.00 12.67 -7.82
N PRO A 28 9.79 13.87 -8.37
CA PRO A 28 10.86 14.81 -8.66
C PRO A 28 11.58 15.28 -7.40
N LEU A 29 10.86 15.44 -6.27
CA LEU A 29 11.45 15.88 -5.01
C LEU A 29 12.42 14.84 -4.43
N THR A 30 12.01 13.57 -4.47
CA THR A 30 12.83 12.47 -3.98
C THR A 30 14.00 12.17 -4.90
N LEU A 31 13.80 12.26 -6.22
CA LEU A 31 14.87 12.21 -7.22
C LEU A 31 15.90 13.32 -6.98
N TRP A 32 15.44 14.55 -6.75
CA TRP A 32 16.30 15.69 -6.45
C TRP A 32 17.13 15.48 -5.17
N ALA A 33 16.46 15.07 -4.08
CA ALA A 33 17.13 14.78 -2.82
C ALA A 33 18.16 13.64 -2.97
N TRP A 34 17.87 12.64 -3.79
CA TRP A 34 18.83 11.58 -4.11
C TRP A 34 20.03 12.10 -4.91
N LEU A 35 19.82 12.97 -5.91
CA LEU A 35 20.90 13.57 -6.70
C LEU A 35 21.86 14.41 -5.85
N GLU A 36 21.32 15.21 -4.93
CA GLU A 36 22.12 16.00 -3.97
C GLU A 36 22.91 15.07 -3.04
N ARG A 37 22.26 14.06 -2.43
CA ARG A 37 22.91 13.12 -1.52
C ARG A 37 23.96 12.25 -2.22
N SER A 38 23.78 11.97 -3.52
CA SER A 38 24.73 11.23 -4.35
C SER A 38 25.86 12.10 -4.89
N ARG A 39 25.95 13.37 -4.47
CA ARG A 39 26.96 14.36 -4.90
C ARG A 39 27.02 14.59 -6.42
N ARG A 40 25.92 14.36 -7.14
CA ARG A 40 25.83 14.61 -8.59
C ARG A 40 25.54 16.07 -8.92
N LEU A 41 25.10 16.87 -7.93
CA LEU A 41 24.79 18.29 -8.06
C LEU A 41 25.69 19.14 -7.14
N ASN A 42 25.94 20.40 -7.53
CA ASN A 42 26.74 21.32 -6.73
C ASN A 42 26.02 21.70 -5.42
N PRO A 43 26.60 21.39 -4.25
CA PRO A 43 25.95 21.59 -2.94
C PRO A 43 25.77 23.07 -2.55
N PHE A 44 26.42 24.02 -3.22
CA PHE A 44 26.30 25.47 -2.95
C PHE A 44 25.41 26.21 -3.96
N GLY A 45 24.77 25.50 -4.89
CA GLY A 45 23.83 26.11 -5.83
C GLY A 45 22.58 26.68 -5.17
N ALA A 46 21.95 27.68 -5.80
CA ALA A 46 20.66 28.23 -5.36
C ALA A 46 19.60 27.13 -5.20
N ALA A 47 19.62 26.16 -6.11
CA ALA A 47 18.72 25.02 -6.10
C ALA A 47 18.94 24.07 -4.90
N ALA A 48 20.19 23.88 -4.45
CA ALA A 48 20.50 23.10 -3.23
C ALA A 48 20.03 23.80 -1.95
N ARG A 49 20.01 25.15 -1.93
CA ARG A 49 19.47 25.92 -0.80
C ARG A 49 17.96 25.84 -0.71
N SER A 50 17.27 25.94 -1.84
CA SER A 50 15.80 25.80 -1.90
C SER A 50 15.36 24.39 -1.47
N ALA A 51 16.14 23.38 -1.85
CA ALA A 51 15.85 22.00 -1.49
C ALA A 51 15.86 21.75 0.02
N ARG A 52 16.92 22.17 0.72
CA ARG A 52 17.02 21.99 2.18
C ARG A 52 15.85 22.64 2.94
N ARG A 53 15.40 23.83 2.50
CA ARG A 53 14.28 24.55 3.12
C ARG A 53 12.95 23.81 3.01
N LEU A 54 12.68 23.14 1.89
CA LEU A 54 11.41 22.46 1.65
C LEU A 54 11.42 20.99 2.10
N PHE A 55 12.59 20.34 2.13
CA PHE A 55 12.67 18.88 2.23
C PHE A 55 13.25 18.36 3.55
N ASP A 56 13.87 19.21 4.37
CA ASP A 56 14.42 18.77 5.66
C ASP A 56 13.34 18.43 6.69
N LEU A 57 12.10 18.92 6.55
CA LEU A 57 11.01 18.64 7.49
C LEU A 57 10.34 17.27 7.24
N PRO A 58 9.88 16.93 6.01
CA PRO A 58 9.18 15.68 5.76
C PRO A 58 10.09 14.43 5.76
N LEU A 59 11.40 14.59 5.52
CA LEU A 59 12.32 13.44 5.40
C LEU A 59 12.82 12.89 6.75
N ARG A 60 12.79 13.67 7.84
CA ARG A 60 13.30 13.23 9.16
C ARG A 60 12.65 11.96 9.70
N PRO A 61 11.31 11.80 9.67
CA PRO A 61 10.71 10.55 10.11
C PRO A 61 11.14 9.37 9.22
N LEU A 62 11.29 9.62 7.91
CA LEU A 62 11.69 8.62 6.93
C LEU A 62 13.15 8.16 7.11
N ASP A 63 14.05 9.06 7.55
CA ASP A 63 15.43 8.69 7.88
C ASP A 63 15.46 7.60 8.98
N ARG A 64 14.55 7.68 9.97
CA ARG A 64 14.44 6.65 11.03
C ARG A 64 13.95 5.32 10.48
N LEU A 65 12.98 5.35 9.56
CA LEU A 65 12.44 4.14 8.95
C LEU A 65 13.49 3.45 8.07
N ALA A 66 14.15 4.20 7.20
CA ALA A 66 15.20 3.69 6.32
C ALA A 66 16.39 3.11 7.13
N ALA A 67 16.80 3.78 8.21
CA ALA A 67 17.88 3.30 9.06
C ALA A 67 17.60 1.93 9.70
N ARG A 68 16.33 1.59 9.99
CA ARG A 68 15.96 0.28 10.56
C ARG A 68 16.21 -0.88 9.62
N PHE A 69 16.16 -0.63 8.32
CA PHE A 69 16.46 -1.61 7.28
C PHE A 69 17.93 -1.57 6.84
N GLY A 70 18.80 -0.88 7.60
CA GLY A 70 20.21 -0.72 7.26
C GLY A 70 20.44 0.08 5.97
N ALA A 71 19.43 0.83 5.50
CA ALA A 71 19.51 1.51 4.23
C ALA A 71 20.44 2.74 4.33
N PRO A 72 21.31 2.97 3.33
CA PRO A 72 22.21 4.12 3.36
C PRO A 72 21.43 5.43 3.29
N ARG A 73 21.96 6.50 3.90
CA ARG A 73 21.33 7.83 3.92
C ARG A 73 20.98 8.37 2.52
N THR A 74 21.75 7.97 1.51
CA THR A 74 21.48 8.35 0.11
C THR A 74 20.16 7.78 -0.41
N SER A 75 19.71 6.63 0.09
CA SER A 75 18.51 5.93 -0.37
C SER A 75 17.20 6.42 0.25
N VAL A 76 17.24 7.16 1.38
CA VAL A 76 16.04 7.60 2.12
C VAL A 76 14.98 8.31 1.26
N PRO A 77 15.32 9.13 0.25
CA PRO A 77 14.30 9.71 -0.60
C PRO A 77 13.39 8.66 -1.27
N TRP A 78 13.95 7.52 -1.69
CA TRP A 78 13.18 6.41 -2.27
C TRP A 78 12.24 5.77 -1.26
N TRP A 79 12.62 5.73 0.02
CA TRP A 79 11.74 5.29 1.11
C TRP A 79 10.54 6.22 1.31
N GLY A 80 10.71 7.52 1.05
CA GLY A 80 9.60 8.47 1.05
C GLY A 80 8.56 8.16 -0.02
N LEU A 81 8.98 7.84 -1.25
CA LEU A 81 8.06 7.39 -2.29
C LEU A 81 7.33 6.12 -1.89
N LEU A 82 8.06 5.15 -1.34
CA LEU A 82 7.48 3.90 -0.92
C LEU A 82 6.45 4.11 0.21
N ALA A 83 6.71 5.03 1.15
CA ALA A 83 5.74 5.40 2.18
C ALA A 83 4.47 6.04 1.61
N VAL A 84 4.61 6.99 0.67
CA VAL A 84 3.46 7.61 -0.01
C VAL A 84 2.65 6.54 -0.76
N LEU A 85 3.33 5.63 -1.45
CA LEU A 85 2.70 4.53 -2.19
C LEU A 85 1.98 3.57 -1.26
N LEU A 86 2.58 3.15 -0.15
CA LEU A 86 1.94 2.25 0.82
C LEU A 86 0.75 2.91 1.52
N ILE A 87 0.87 4.17 1.94
CA ILE A 87 -0.24 4.91 2.57
C ILE A 87 -1.37 5.08 1.56
N GLY A 88 -1.05 5.49 0.32
CA GLY A 88 -2.03 5.61 -0.75
C GLY A 88 -2.73 4.27 -1.04
N ALA A 89 -1.97 3.18 -1.12
CA ALA A 89 -2.51 1.84 -1.33
C ALA A 89 -3.38 1.38 -0.15
N LEU A 90 -3.02 1.69 1.09
CA LEU A 90 -3.83 1.39 2.26
C LEU A 90 -5.15 2.17 2.22
N LEU A 91 -5.12 3.47 1.93
CA LEU A 91 -6.31 4.31 1.83
C LEU A 91 -7.25 3.83 0.72
N LEU A 92 -6.69 3.51 -0.45
CA LEU A 92 -7.45 2.91 -1.55
C LEU A 92 -8.04 1.56 -1.13
N GLY A 93 -7.28 0.70 -0.46
CA GLY A 93 -7.76 -0.58 0.02
C GLY A 93 -8.92 -0.48 0.99
N VAL A 94 -8.90 0.49 1.91
CA VAL A 94 -10.01 0.76 2.83
C VAL A 94 -11.25 1.26 2.09
N ILE A 95 -11.07 2.19 1.15
CA ILE A 95 -12.18 2.72 0.35
C ILE A 95 -12.76 1.67 -0.58
N ASP A 96 -11.92 0.87 -1.23
CA ASP A 96 -12.33 -0.24 -2.08
C ASP A 96 -13.07 -1.30 -1.23
N PHE A 97 -12.63 -1.58 0.00
CA PHE A 97 -13.38 -2.45 0.92
C PHE A 97 -14.78 -1.93 1.24
N VAL A 98 -14.91 -0.63 1.58
CA VAL A 98 -16.22 -0.02 1.86
C VAL A 98 -17.10 0.00 0.62
N ARG A 99 -16.54 0.40 -0.51
CA ARG A 99 -17.21 0.44 -1.81
C ARG A 99 -17.73 -0.94 -2.22
N ASP A 100 -16.89 -1.96 -2.11
CA ASP A 100 -17.24 -3.33 -2.49
C ASP A 100 -18.31 -3.88 -1.55
N THR A 101 -18.21 -3.57 -0.25
CA THR A 101 -19.26 -3.89 0.73
C THR A 101 -20.62 -3.31 0.33
N LEU A 102 -20.66 -2.00 0.04
CA LEU A 102 -21.89 -1.33 -0.38
C LEU A 102 -22.40 -1.85 -1.73
N SER A 103 -21.49 -2.16 -2.65
CA SER A 103 -21.80 -2.75 -3.95
C SER A 103 -22.47 -4.11 -3.78
N TYR A 104 -21.84 -5.04 -3.04
CA TYR A 104 -22.39 -6.38 -2.83
C TYR A 104 -23.68 -6.37 -2.01
N ALA A 105 -23.80 -5.50 -1.00
CA ALA A 105 -25.04 -5.33 -0.25
C ALA A 105 -26.19 -4.84 -1.14
N TYR A 106 -25.91 -3.88 -2.03
CA TYR A 106 -26.90 -3.41 -3.00
C TYR A 106 -27.28 -4.50 -4.02
N TYR A 107 -26.32 -5.29 -4.50
CA TYR A 107 -26.64 -6.42 -5.38
C TYR A 107 -27.40 -7.53 -4.66
N ALA A 108 -27.19 -7.70 -3.36
CA ALA A 108 -27.88 -8.73 -2.57
C ALA A 108 -29.37 -8.51 -2.46
N THR A 109 -29.81 -7.25 -2.47
CA THR A 109 -31.23 -6.92 -2.48
C THR A 109 -31.88 -7.11 -3.86
N HIS A 110 -31.10 -7.23 -4.95
CA HIS A 110 -31.63 -7.23 -6.33
C HIS A 110 -31.36 -8.49 -7.14
N GLN A 111 -30.30 -9.27 -6.86
CA GLN A 111 -29.78 -10.34 -7.73
C GLN A 111 -29.82 -11.76 -7.11
N GLY A 112 -30.42 -11.91 -5.92
CA GLY A 112 -30.60 -13.21 -5.27
C GLY A 112 -29.40 -13.70 -4.43
N PRO A 113 -29.40 -14.95 -3.96
CA PRO A 113 -28.54 -15.44 -2.88
C PRO A 113 -27.04 -15.50 -3.20
N TYR A 114 -26.65 -15.59 -4.48
CA TYR A 114 -25.24 -15.62 -4.92
C TYR A 114 -24.44 -14.37 -4.52
N SER A 115 -25.15 -13.26 -4.30
CA SER A 115 -24.60 -12.00 -3.79
C SER A 115 -23.97 -12.13 -2.39
N VAL A 116 -24.57 -12.92 -1.50
CA VAL A 116 -24.09 -13.13 -0.14
C VAL A 116 -22.78 -13.90 -0.17
N LEU A 117 -22.70 -14.92 -1.03
CA LEU A 117 -21.46 -15.67 -1.24
C LEU A 117 -20.35 -14.76 -1.79
N ARG A 118 -20.65 -13.93 -2.80
CA ARG A 118 -19.70 -12.93 -3.32
C ARG A 118 -19.22 -11.95 -2.26
N LEU A 119 -20.12 -11.49 -1.39
CA LEU A 119 -19.79 -10.59 -0.29
C LEU A 119 -18.81 -11.24 0.68
N VAL A 120 -19.11 -12.46 1.16
CA VAL A 120 -18.27 -13.19 2.11
C VAL A 120 -16.89 -13.47 1.52
N VAL A 121 -16.83 -13.93 0.27
CA VAL A 121 -15.58 -14.17 -0.45
C VAL A 121 -14.81 -12.87 -0.63
N GLY A 122 -15.46 -11.82 -1.12
CA GLY A 122 -14.87 -10.51 -1.33
C GLY A 122 -14.24 -9.95 -0.05
N TRP A 123 -14.98 -9.98 1.06
CA TRP A 123 -14.51 -9.57 2.39
C TRP A 123 -13.32 -10.39 2.86
N THR A 124 -13.37 -11.71 2.69
CA THR A 124 -12.27 -12.60 3.09
C THR A 124 -10.97 -12.15 2.44
N PHE A 125 -10.96 -11.99 1.11
CA PHE A 125 -9.76 -11.54 0.41
C PHE A 125 -9.33 -10.12 0.79
N SER A 126 -10.28 -9.18 0.89
CA SER A 126 -9.97 -7.79 1.24
C SER A 126 -9.37 -7.66 2.65
N ILE A 127 -9.90 -8.40 3.63
CA ILE A 127 -9.36 -8.42 5.00
C ILE A 127 -7.95 -9.01 5.02
N LEU A 128 -7.70 -10.09 4.27
CA LEU A 128 -6.36 -10.67 4.17
C LEU A 128 -5.38 -9.68 3.53
N GLN A 129 -5.76 -8.99 2.46
CA GLN A 129 -4.94 -7.96 1.81
C GLN A 129 -4.64 -6.77 2.73
N LEU A 130 -5.65 -6.29 3.47
CA LEU A 130 -5.46 -5.25 4.48
C LEU A 130 -4.54 -5.73 5.61
N GLY A 131 -4.66 -7.00 6.02
CA GLY A 131 -3.75 -7.63 6.99
C GLY A 131 -2.30 -7.66 6.50
N VAL A 132 -2.07 -7.99 5.21
CA VAL A 132 -0.74 -7.95 4.59
C VAL A 132 -0.19 -6.52 4.60
N MET A 133 -0.99 -5.54 4.18
CA MET A 133 -0.59 -4.13 4.16
C MET A 133 -0.27 -3.62 5.57
N ALA A 134 -1.13 -3.92 6.55
CA ALA A 134 -0.93 -3.59 7.95
C ALA A 134 0.37 -4.21 8.47
N ARG A 135 0.67 -5.47 8.13
CA ARG A 135 1.93 -6.11 8.53
C ARG A 135 3.16 -5.39 7.97
N VAL A 136 3.13 -4.99 6.71
CA VAL A 136 4.24 -4.21 6.09
C VAL A 136 4.42 -2.89 6.82
N ILE A 137 3.35 -2.13 7.02
CA ILE A 137 3.41 -0.83 7.71
C ILE A 137 3.91 -1.00 9.14
N MET A 138 3.38 -1.97 9.88
CA MET A 138 3.79 -2.27 11.26
C MET A 138 5.27 -2.67 11.33
N SER A 139 5.80 -3.37 10.32
CA SER A 139 7.22 -3.71 10.29
C SER A 139 8.12 -2.49 10.18
N TRP A 140 7.73 -1.50 9.40
CA TRP A 140 8.52 -0.28 9.21
C TRP A 140 8.55 0.56 10.49
N ILE A 141 7.38 0.77 11.10
CA ILE A 141 7.27 1.54 12.34
C ILE A 141 7.64 0.73 13.58
N GLY A 142 8.02 -0.55 13.44
CA GLY A 142 8.46 -1.42 14.55
C GLY A 142 7.33 -1.82 15.49
N GLY A 143 6.09 -1.78 14.99
CA GLY A 143 4.87 -2.07 15.72
C GLY A 143 4.50 -3.55 15.78
N HIS A 144 5.45 -4.49 15.64
CA HIS A 144 5.17 -5.93 15.64
C HIS A 144 4.42 -6.42 16.89
N TYR A 145 4.74 -5.82 18.04
CA TYR A 145 4.13 -6.15 19.34
C TYR A 145 2.91 -5.29 19.68
N THR A 146 2.41 -4.47 18.75
CA THR A 146 1.14 -3.77 18.94
C THR A 146 -0.04 -4.71 18.71
N VAL A 147 -1.25 -4.32 19.13
CA VAL A 147 -2.47 -5.10 18.86
C VAL A 147 -2.63 -5.31 17.36
N VAL A 148 -2.44 -4.27 16.55
CA VAL A 148 -2.57 -4.34 15.09
C VAL A 148 -1.46 -5.20 14.48
N GLY A 149 -0.21 -5.07 14.95
CA GLY A 149 0.91 -5.88 14.46
C GLY A 149 0.75 -7.37 14.74
N ARG A 150 0.27 -7.72 15.95
CA ARG A 150 -0.05 -9.12 16.30
C ARG A 150 -1.22 -9.66 15.48
N ALA A 151 -2.30 -8.89 15.36
CA ALA A 151 -3.46 -9.28 14.56
C ALA A 151 -3.09 -9.50 13.09
N ALA A 152 -2.35 -8.56 12.50
CA ALA A 152 -1.86 -8.67 11.12
C ALA A 152 -0.95 -9.89 10.93
N THR A 153 -0.08 -10.18 11.90
CA THR A 153 0.77 -11.37 11.85
C THR A 153 -0.07 -12.65 11.95
N ALA A 154 -0.97 -12.75 12.93
CA ALA A 154 -1.82 -13.93 13.10
C ALA A 154 -2.70 -14.20 11.87
N LEU A 155 -3.26 -13.15 11.27
CA LEU A 155 -4.09 -13.26 10.06
C LEU A 155 -3.31 -13.70 8.81
N THR A 156 -2.01 -13.41 8.75
CA THR A 156 -1.23 -13.57 7.50
C THR A 156 -0.14 -14.63 7.55
N GLU A 157 0.26 -15.08 8.74
CA GLU A 157 1.41 -15.98 8.90
C GLU A 157 1.20 -17.33 8.19
N TRP A 158 -0.02 -17.85 8.19
CA TRP A 158 -0.32 -19.16 7.62
C TRP A 158 -0.03 -19.25 6.11
N PHE A 159 -0.09 -18.14 5.35
CA PHE A 159 0.29 -18.11 3.93
C PHE A 159 1.61 -17.38 3.66
N LEU A 160 1.97 -16.37 4.45
CA LEU A 160 3.26 -15.67 4.29
C LEU A 160 4.44 -16.54 4.73
N GLY A 161 4.28 -17.37 5.77
CA GLY A 161 5.30 -18.29 6.25
C GLY A 161 5.78 -19.25 5.15
N PRO A 162 4.88 -19.99 4.48
CA PRO A 162 5.23 -20.82 3.33
C PRO A 162 5.86 -20.02 2.18
N LEU A 163 5.31 -18.84 1.82
CA LEU A 163 5.86 -18.01 0.76
C LEU A 163 7.31 -17.59 1.03
N ARG A 164 7.65 -17.26 2.29
CA ARG A 164 9.02 -16.95 2.70
C ARG A 164 10.01 -18.09 2.56
N ARG A 165 9.54 -19.35 2.57
CA ARG A 165 10.41 -20.51 2.34
C ARG A 165 10.82 -20.66 0.88
N VAL A 166 10.02 -20.11 -0.04
CA VAL A 166 10.23 -20.18 -1.49
C VAL A 166 10.88 -18.90 -2.02
N LEU A 167 10.50 -17.75 -1.46
CA LEU A 167 10.97 -16.45 -1.92
C LEU A 167 12.25 -16.04 -1.20
N PRO A 168 13.27 -15.55 -1.92
CA PRO A 168 14.45 -14.98 -1.30
C PRO A 168 14.12 -13.64 -0.62
N THR A 169 14.76 -13.39 0.51
CA THR A 169 14.81 -12.06 1.12
C THR A 169 15.83 -11.18 0.40
N ILE A 170 15.47 -9.97 -0.02
CA ILE A 170 16.43 -9.01 -0.57
C ILE A 170 16.92 -8.11 0.56
N GLY A 171 18.14 -8.38 1.02
CA GLY A 171 18.72 -7.70 2.19
C GLY A 171 17.86 -7.95 3.44
N MET A 172 17.44 -6.88 4.12
CA MET A 172 16.56 -6.95 5.30
C MET A 172 15.06 -6.89 4.95
N ILE A 173 14.69 -6.84 3.67
CA ILE A 173 13.30 -6.63 3.23
C ILE A 173 12.69 -7.96 2.78
N ASP A 174 11.58 -8.31 3.43
CA ASP A 174 10.73 -9.44 3.06
C ASP A 174 9.84 -9.06 1.87
N ILE A 175 9.99 -9.75 0.74
CA ILE A 175 9.22 -9.53 -0.50
C ILE A 175 7.92 -10.34 -0.51
N SER A 176 7.79 -11.33 0.38
CA SER A 176 6.60 -12.16 0.47
C SER A 176 5.28 -11.38 0.60
N PRO A 177 5.20 -10.22 1.28
CA PRO A 177 3.96 -9.45 1.34
C PRO A 177 3.50 -8.94 -0.03
N ILE A 178 4.42 -8.52 -0.90
CA ILE A 178 4.10 -8.00 -2.24
C ILE A 178 3.57 -9.14 -3.11
N VAL A 179 4.27 -10.26 -3.11
CA VAL A 179 3.87 -11.45 -3.87
C VAL A 179 2.53 -11.98 -3.37
N ALA A 180 2.34 -12.06 -2.06
CA ALA A 180 1.09 -12.50 -1.47
C ALA A 180 -0.08 -11.57 -1.81
N TRP A 181 0.12 -10.25 -1.77
CA TRP A 181 -0.92 -9.29 -2.14
C TRP A 181 -1.36 -9.48 -3.60
N PHE A 182 -0.40 -9.72 -4.50
CA PHE A 182 -0.68 -10.01 -5.91
C PHE A 182 -1.40 -11.34 -6.11
N LEU A 183 -0.93 -12.42 -5.46
CA LEU A 183 -1.58 -13.73 -5.51
C LEU A 183 -3.01 -13.67 -4.96
N LEU A 184 -3.23 -12.99 -3.84
CA LEU A 184 -4.57 -12.76 -3.29
C LEU A 184 -5.46 -11.99 -4.27
N SER A 185 -4.92 -10.99 -4.96
CA SER A 185 -5.68 -10.24 -5.98
C SER A 185 -6.11 -11.12 -7.15
N LEU A 186 -5.20 -11.95 -7.66
CA LEU A 186 -5.50 -12.89 -8.74
C LEU A 186 -6.54 -13.93 -8.31
N LEU A 187 -6.33 -14.57 -7.16
CA LEU A 187 -7.25 -15.56 -6.61
C LEU A 187 -8.64 -14.95 -6.36
N ARG A 188 -8.70 -13.74 -5.80
CA ARG A 188 -9.95 -13.02 -5.62
C ARG A 188 -10.70 -12.84 -6.93
N SER A 189 -10.03 -12.39 -7.99
CA SER A 189 -10.67 -12.23 -9.31
C SER A 189 -11.23 -13.55 -9.80
N VAL A 190 -10.39 -14.59 -9.88
CA VAL A 190 -10.78 -15.91 -10.38
C VAL A 190 -11.98 -16.49 -9.61
N VAL A 191 -11.96 -16.40 -8.27
CA VAL A 191 -13.04 -16.94 -7.44
C VAL A 191 -14.33 -16.13 -7.61
N LEU A 192 -14.28 -14.79 -7.64
CA LEU A 192 -15.48 -13.96 -7.81
C LEU A 192 -16.09 -14.06 -9.20
N ASP A 193 -15.25 -14.24 -10.22
CA ASP A 193 -15.66 -14.50 -11.59
C ASP A 193 -16.36 -15.86 -11.67
N ALA A 194 -15.80 -16.91 -11.06
CA ALA A 194 -16.41 -18.24 -11.01
C ALA A 194 -17.75 -18.29 -10.25
N ILE A 195 -18.00 -17.39 -9.30
CA ILE A 195 -19.26 -17.34 -8.52
C ILE A 195 -20.41 -16.68 -9.29
N GLY A 196 -20.14 -15.88 -10.32
CA GLY A 196 -21.21 -15.28 -11.11
C GLY A 196 -20.99 -15.27 -12.61
N ALA A 197 -20.21 -16.23 -13.10
CA ALA A 197 -20.50 -16.95 -14.33
C ALA A 197 -21.60 -17.98 -14.05
#